data_AF-A0A924XCB9-F1
#
_entry.id   AF-A0A924XCB9-F1
#
_cell.length_a   1.000
_cell.length_b   1.000
_cell.length_c   1.000
_cell.angle_alpha   90.00
_cell.angle_beta   90.00
_cell.angle_gamma   90.00
#
_symmetry.space_group_name_H-M   'P 1'
#
loop_
_entity.id
_entity.type
_entity.pdbx_description
1 polymer ?
#
loop_
_entity_poly.entity_id
_entity_poly.type
_entity_poly.pdbx_seq_one_letter_code
_entity_poly.pdbx_strand_id
1 'polypeptide(L)'
;MNFVFLSSIFLSAGAVDTTPGGVSNMRGFARGADAVTFDPAATAFVNGFELQYEQFSIERERSLFGAYTVIPAGPFRMHLGYEWLPLTNRSFERASVGGAWKLSELLAIGFTYRGLRAREDYFKGGSTWDVGMYAVPTKWLSFSLGLDDIGNPYLLDARQNFSYAAGFAVRPIAGAPWLTLGAQSRLDCKEHEFTETRAVVDVGSRGIHAYGAYDFQTRFLAVGLQLMFGVLEVRQALEIATGDKSRPGTNREELASATVVTFRSNPSESLGDWVNGATVELALNGD
;
A
#
# COMPACT_ATOMS: atom_id res chain seq x y z
N MET A 1 19.63 29.96 -56.76
CA MET A 1 19.93 30.28 -55.36
C MET A 1 18.62 30.66 -54.68
N ASN A 2 18.07 29.77 -53.87
CA ASN A 2 17.02 30.04 -52.89
C ASN A 2 17.28 29.09 -51.72
N PHE A 3 17.52 29.64 -50.53
CA PHE A 3 17.77 28.90 -49.32
C PHE A 3 16.43 28.38 -48.76
N VAL A 4 16.30 27.07 -48.65
CA VAL A 4 15.22 26.40 -47.91
C VAL A 4 15.88 25.76 -46.68
N PHE A 5 15.64 26.36 -45.51
CA PHE A 5 15.94 25.76 -44.22
C PHE A 5 14.78 24.80 -43.87
N LEU A 6 15.03 23.51 -43.97
CA LEU A 6 14.16 22.46 -43.44
C LEU A 6 14.54 22.20 -41.99
N SER A 7 13.78 22.78 -41.07
CA SER A 7 13.75 22.41 -39.66
C SER A 7 12.54 21.51 -39.42
N SER A 8 12.77 20.20 -39.32
CA SER A 8 11.78 19.23 -38.86
C SER A 8 12.48 18.11 -38.08
N ILE A 9 12.92 18.45 -36.87
CA ILE A 9 13.08 17.48 -35.79
C ILE A 9 11.78 17.55 -34.99
N PHE A 10 10.81 16.69 -35.33
CA PHE A 10 9.72 16.40 -34.40
C PHE A 10 10.31 15.52 -33.30
N LEU A 11 10.67 16.16 -32.18
CA LEU A 11 10.75 15.47 -30.91
C LEU A 11 9.38 14.82 -30.69
N SER A 12 9.34 13.50 -30.71
CA SER A 12 8.26 12.73 -30.11
C SER A 12 8.27 13.05 -28.61
N ALA A 13 7.42 13.98 -28.20
CA ALA A 13 7.00 14.12 -26.83
C ALA A 13 6.25 12.83 -26.49
N GLY A 14 6.99 11.84 -25.97
CA GLY A 14 6.40 10.65 -25.40
C GLY A 14 5.46 11.08 -24.29
N ALA A 15 4.17 10.79 -24.46
CA ALA A 15 3.17 10.97 -23.44
C ALA A 15 3.69 10.31 -22.16
N VAL A 16 3.99 11.13 -21.15
CA VAL A 16 4.25 10.66 -19.80
C VAL A 16 2.92 10.11 -19.32
N ASP A 17 2.84 8.79 -19.19
CA ASP A 17 1.68 8.12 -18.63
C ASP A 17 1.53 8.55 -17.16
N THR A 18 0.59 9.47 -16.91
CA THR A 18 0.29 10.09 -15.61
C THR A 18 -0.89 9.40 -14.94
N THR A 19 -1.04 8.09 -15.08
CA THR A 19 -2.14 7.34 -14.46
C THR A 19 -2.19 7.63 -12.95
N PRO A 20 -3.24 8.32 -12.45
CA PRO A 20 -3.30 8.81 -11.07
C PRO A 20 -3.21 7.72 -10.01
N GLY A 21 -3.57 6.48 -10.35
CA GLY A 21 -3.63 5.36 -9.40
C GLY A 21 -2.30 5.04 -8.70
N GLY A 22 -1.16 5.20 -9.39
CA GLY A 22 0.16 4.87 -8.82
C GLY A 22 0.67 5.88 -7.79
N VAL A 23 0.14 7.11 -7.77
CA VAL A 23 0.58 8.18 -6.86
C VAL A 23 -0.40 8.34 -5.69
N SER A 24 -1.67 7.96 -5.84
CA SER A 24 -2.61 7.90 -4.70
C SER A 24 -2.34 6.73 -3.78
N ASN A 25 -1.79 5.66 -4.34
CA ASN A 25 -1.37 4.45 -3.63
C ASN A 25 0.03 4.59 -3.03
N MET A 26 0.42 5.80 -2.61
CA MET A 26 1.48 5.91 -1.61
C MET A 26 1.04 5.08 -0.38
N ARG A 27 1.99 4.51 0.35
CA ARG A 27 1.80 3.43 1.32
C ARG A 27 1.24 3.94 2.63
N GLY A 28 -0.01 3.59 2.88
CA GLY A 28 -0.60 3.85 4.18
C GLY A 28 0.05 2.92 5.22
N PHE A 29 0.14 3.41 6.45
CA PHE A 29 0.49 2.62 7.64
C PHE A 29 -0.57 1.53 7.92
N ALA A 30 -0.60 0.46 7.12
CA ALA A 30 -1.56 -0.63 7.17
C ALA A 30 -1.17 -1.64 8.26
N ARG A 31 -1.22 -1.21 9.52
CA ARG A 31 -0.82 -2.05 10.64
C ARG A 31 -1.99 -2.75 11.29
N GLY A 32 -1.87 -4.05 11.54
CA GLY A 32 -2.81 -4.86 12.32
C GLY A 32 -2.52 -6.30 11.98
N ALA A 33 -2.62 -7.22 12.95
CA ALA A 33 -2.06 -8.58 12.87
C ALA A 33 -2.60 -9.47 11.74
N ASP A 34 -3.43 -8.96 10.83
CA ASP A 34 -4.00 -9.59 9.65
C ASP A 34 -4.67 -8.55 8.73
N ALA A 35 -4.23 -7.29 8.75
CA ALA A 35 -4.95 -6.20 8.09
C ALA A 35 -4.77 -6.21 6.56
N VAL A 36 -5.47 -7.09 5.83
CA VAL A 36 -5.30 -7.30 4.38
C VAL A 36 -5.52 -6.03 3.54
N THR A 37 -6.16 -5.03 4.12
CA THR A 37 -6.37 -3.71 3.51
C THR A 37 -5.85 -2.60 4.43
N PHE A 38 -5.51 -1.45 3.85
CA PHE A 38 -5.13 -0.27 4.64
C PHE A 38 -6.32 0.18 5.48
N ASP A 39 -6.15 0.14 6.80
CA ASP A 39 -7.19 0.52 7.75
C ASP A 39 -6.59 1.35 8.90
N PRO A 40 -7.00 2.62 9.04
CA PRO A 40 -6.49 3.46 10.12
C PRO A 40 -6.81 2.89 11.51
N ALA A 41 -7.90 2.13 11.68
CA ALA A 41 -8.29 1.52 12.95
C ALA A 41 -7.35 0.40 13.40
N ALA A 42 -6.75 -0.29 12.45
CA ALA A 42 -5.89 -1.43 12.74
C ALA A 42 -4.63 -0.98 13.54
N THR A 43 -4.28 0.31 13.46
CA THR A 43 -3.20 0.95 14.24
C THR A 43 -3.40 0.86 15.76
N ALA A 44 -4.63 0.57 16.23
CA ALA A 44 -4.93 0.32 17.65
C ALA A 44 -4.20 -0.92 18.22
N PHE A 45 -3.86 -1.88 17.37
CA PHE A 45 -3.34 -3.21 17.75
C PHE A 45 -1.83 -3.35 17.63
N VAL A 46 -1.15 -2.26 17.31
CA VAL A 46 0.28 -2.23 17.00
C VAL A 46 0.98 -1.13 17.76
N ASN A 47 2.30 -1.23 17.90
CA ASN A 47 3.14 -0.22 18.52
C ASN A 47 4.50 -0.17 17.85
N GLY A 48 5.14 1.00 17.89
CA GLY A 48 6.54 1.14 17.55
C GLY A 48 6.80 1.97 16.29
N PHE A 49 8.07 1.98 15.91
CA PHE A 49 8.66 2.79 14.87
C PHE A 49 9.09 1.94 13.68
N GLU A 50 9.00 2.51 12.48
CA GLU A 50 9.38 1.86 11.23
C GLU A 50 10.05 2.84 10.27
N LEU A 51 11.15 2.39 9.67
CA LEU A 51 11.76 3.00 8.50
C LEU A 51 11.69 2.02 7.37
N GLN A 52 11.26 2.47 6.21
CA GLN A 52 11.10 1.66 5.03
C GLN A 52 11.81 2.32 3.86
N TYR A 53 12.59 1.52 3.14
CA TYR A 53 13.10 1.85 1.83
C TYR A 53 12.62 0.80 0.85
N GLU A 54 12.16 1.25 -0.30
CA GLU A 54 11.75 0.37 -1.37
C GLU A 54 12.38 0.80 -2.68
N GLN A 55 12.73 -0.19 -3.49
CA GLN A 55 13.18 -0.01 -4.86
C GLN A 55 12.34 -0.86 -5.79
N PHE A 56 11.77 -0.23 -6.81
CA PHE A 56 11.06 -0.88 -7.92
C PHE A 56 11.92 -0.84 -9.18
N SER A 57 11.99 -1.98 -9.85
CA SER A 57 12.58 -2.10 -11.18
C SER A 57 11.46 -2.26 -12.20
N ILE A 58 10.92 -1.14 -12.70
CA ILE A 58 9.93 -1.11 -13.80
C ILE A 58 10.27 0.05 -14.73
N GLU A 59 10.93 -0.22 -15.87
CA GLU A 59 11.38 0.72 -16.94
C GLU A 59 12.22 1.97 -16.51
N ARG A 60 12.11 2.43 -15.27
CA ARG A 60 12.83 3.50 -14.59
C ARG A 60 12.94 3.10 -13.13
N GLU A 61 14.14 3.21 -12.56
CA GLU A 61 14.32 3.00 -11.12
C GLU A 61 13.44 3.99 -10.36
N ARG A 62 12.44 3.46 -9.64
CA ARG A 62 11.67 4.22 -8.66
C ARG A 62 12.13 3.76 -7.30
N SER A 63 12.35 4.72 -6.41
CA SER A 63 12.55 4.42 -5.00
C SER A 63 11.48 5.10 -4.18
N LEU A 64 11.11 4.49 -3.08
CA LEU A 64 10.24 5.08 -2.07
C LEU A 64 10.95 5.01 -0.74
N PHE A 65 10.92 6.12 -0.01
CA PHE A 65 11.35 6.17 1.38
C PHE A 65 10.16 6.49 2.26
N GLY A 66 9.97 5.74 3.34
CA GLY A 66 8.90 5.90 4.30
C GLY A 66 9.43 5.89 5.73
N ALA A 67 8.88 6.73 6.58
CA ALA A 67 9.15 6.74 8.02
C ALA A 67 7.82 6.84 8.77
N TYR A 68 7.60 5.93 9.72
CA TYR A 68 6.35 5.82 10.44
C TYR A 68 6.54 5.57 11.93
N THR A 69 5.60 6.05 12.74
CA THR A 69 5.60 5.80 14.17
C THR A 69 4.19 5.71 14.73
N VAL A 70 4.00 4.84 15.73
CA VAL A 70 2.82 4.81 16.59
C VAL A 70 3.20 5.17 18.02
N ILE A 71 2.45 6.11 18.57
CA ILE A 71 2.60 6.62 19.92
C ILE A 71 1.41 6.13 20.77
N PRO A 72 1.65 5.28 21.79
CA PRO A 72 0.66 4.89 22.79
C PRO A 72 0.06 6.07 23.56
N ALA A 73 -1.27 6.11 23.73
CA ALA A 73 -1.95 7.02 24.64
C ALA A 73 -3.18 6.33 25.27
N GLY A 74 -2.94 5.33 26.13
CA GLY A 74 -4.01 4.53 26.73
C GLY A 74 -4.73 3.66 25.69
N PRO A 75 -6.07 3.69 25.61
CA PRO A 75 -6.83 2.97 24.56
C PRO A 75 -6.72 3.63 23.19
N PHE A 76 -6.15 4.84 23.12
CA PHE A 76 -5.90 5.55 21.88
C PHE A 76 -4.46 5.35 21.40
N ARG A 77 -4.27 5.24 20.09
CA ARG A 77 -2.97 5.22 19.42
C ARG A 77 -2.92 6.35 18.43
N MET A 78 -1.89 7.19 18.50
CA MET A 78 -1.61 8.18 17.46
C MET A 78 -0.60 7.59 16.49
N HIS A 79 -0.79 7.80 15.19
CA HIS A 79 0.21 7.44 14.19
C HIS A 79 0.61 8.65 13.34
N LEU A 80 1.88 8.65 12.96
CA LEU A 80 2.48 9.64 12.07
C LEU A 80 3.25 8.90 10.99
N GLY A 81 3.18 9.41 9.77
CA GLY A 81 3.91 8.88 8.62
C GLY A 81 4.43 9.99 7.72
N TYR A 82 5.57 9.74 7.10
CA TYR A 82 6.10 10.56 6.04
C TYR A 82 6.66 9.67 4.95
N GLU A 83 6.30 9.97 3.71
CA GLU A 83 6.75 9.24 2.54
C GLU A 83 7.28 10.18 1.48
N TRP A 84 8.30 9.70 0.79
CA TRP A 84 8.95 10.40 -0.30
C TRP A 84 9.14 9.45 -1.47
N LEU A 85 8.54 9.82 -2.60
CA LEU A 85 8.57 9.08 -3.86
C LEU A 85 9.27 9.94 -4.92
N PRO A 86 10.59 9.82 -5.07
CA PRO A 86 11.29 10.36 -6.23
C PRO A 86 10.88 9.61 -7.52
N LEU A 87 10.37 10.38 -8.49
CA LEU A 87 10.16 9.94 -9.86
C LEU A 87 11.11 10.71 -10.80
N THR A 88 11.34 10.18 -11.99
CA THR A 88 12.16 10.88 -13.00
C THR A 88 11.53 12.24 -13.34
N ASN A 89 12.19 13.31 -12.90
CA ASN A 89 11.79 14.73 -13.03
C ASN A 89 10.66 15.20 -12.09
N ARG A 90 10.23 14.40 -11.11
CA ARG A 90 9.20 14.82 -10.12
C ARG A 90 9.46 14.23 -8.76
N SER A 91 9.08 14.91 -7.68
CA SER A 91 9.05 14.28 -6.36
C SER A 91 7.70 14.46 -5.68
N PHE A 92 7.14 13.35 -5.22
CA PHE A 92 5.93 13.34 -4.43
C PHE A 92 6.26 13.10 -2.97
N GLU A 93 5.57 13.83 -2.10
CA GLU A 93 5.70 13.75 -0.67
C GLU A 93 4.32 13.54 -0.08
N ARG A 94 4.24 12.66 0.92
CA ARG A 94 3.00 12.46 1.66
C ARG A 94 3.28 12.46 3.15
N ALA A 95 2.55 13.31 3.86
CA ALA A 95 2.51 13.28 5.32
C ALA A 95 1.18 12.67 5.76
N SER A 96 1.22 11.78 6.73
CA SER A 96 0.03 11.20 7.35
C SER A 96 0.03 11.43 8.85
N VAL A 97 -1.14 11.77 9.39
CA VAL A 97 -1.38 11.89 10.83
C VAL A 97 -2.76 11.34 11.13
N GLY A 98 -2.86 10.52 12.17
CA GLY A 98 -4.13 9.96 12.54
C GLY A 98 -4.11 9.30 13.89
N GLY A 99 -5.17 8.56 14.17
CA GLY A 99 -5.20 7.71 15.32
C GLY A 99 -6.33 6.72 15.31
N ALA A 100 -6.20 5.75 16.21
CA ALA A 100 -7.18 4.70 16.39
C ALA A 100 -7.54 4.55 17.86
N TRP A 101 -8.81 4.28 18.09
CA TRP A 101 -9.37 4.01 19.40
C TRP A 101 -9.70 2.53 19.52
N LYS A 102 -9.04 1.85 20.46
CA LYS A 102 -9.34 0.47 20.82
C LYS A 102 -10.61 0.46 21.67
N LEU A 103 -11.74 0.08 21.06
CA LEU A 103 -13.05 0.03 21.73
C LEU A 103 -13.17 -1.23 22.62
N SER A 104 -12.52 -2.32 22.20
CA SER A 104 -12.41 -3.57 22.95
C SER A 104 -11.13 -4.31 22.56
N GLU A 105 -10.88 -5.47 23.15
CA GLU A 105 -9.79 -6.37 22.73
C GLU A 105 -9.93 -6.87 21.29
N LEU A 106 -11.12 -6.75 20.68
CA LEU A 106 -11.44 -7.33 19.38
C LEU A 106 -11.88 -6.28 18.36
N LEU A 107 -12.02 -5.01 18.73
CA LEU A 107 -12.59 -3.97 17.86
C LEU A 107 -11.88 -2.63 18.06
N ALA A 108 -11.56 -1.97 16.96
CA ALA A 108 -11.11 -0.60 16.93
C ALA A 108 -11.77 0.19 15.81
N ILE A 109 -11.77 1.51 15.98
CA ILE A 109 -12.09 2.48 14.94
C ILE A 109 -10.91 3.43 14.80
N GLY A 110 -10.71 4.01 13.62
CA GLY A 110 -9.61 4.92 13.40
C GLY A 110 -9.88 5.88 12.26
N PHE A 111 -9.05 6.91 12.22
CA PHE A 111 -9.03 7.87 11.14
C PHE A 111 -7.59 8.27 10.83
N THR A 112 -7.36 8.66 9.58
CA THR A 112 -6.08 9.21 9.13
C THR A 112 -6.33 10.39 8.23
N TYR A 113 -5.61 11.48 8.46
CA TYR A 113 -5.46 12.56 7.50
C TYR A 113 -4.19 12.33 6.69
N ARG A 114 -4.26 12.44 5.36
CA ARG A 114 -3.12 12.38 4.46
C ARG A 114 -3.01 13.69 3.69
N GLY A 115 -1.87 14.35 3.78
CA GLY A 115 -1.51 15.52 2.99
C GLY A 115 -0.54 15.11 1.88
N LEU A 116 -0.94 15.34 0.63
CA LEU A 116 -0.15 15.06 -0.56
C LEU A 116 0.43 16.35 -1.13
N ARG A 117 1.73 16.36 -1.37
CA ARG A 117 2.43 17.47 -2.02
C ARG A 117 3.27 16.93 -3.17
N ALA A 118 3.34 17.71 -4.25
CA ALA A 118 4.35 17.55 -5.27
C ALA A 118 5.21 18.81 -5.26
N ARG A 119 6.51 18.65 -5.51
CA ARG A 119 7.47 19.75 -5.37
C ARG A 119 7.38 20.78 -6.50
N GLU A 120 6.73 20.43 -7.60
CA GLU A 120 6.60 21.28 -8.78
C GLU A 120 5.38 22.21 -8.69
N ASP A 121 5.57 23.50 -9.00
CA ASP A 121 4.58 24.60 -8.84
C ASP A 121 3.25 24.41 -9.60
N TYR A 122 3.20 23.47 -10.55
CA TYR A 122 2.00 23.20 -11.34
C TYR A 122 1.02 22.24 -10.65
N PHE A 123 1.43 21.56 -9.57
CA PHE A 123 0.56 20.62 -8.87
C PHE A 123 -0.13 21.26 -7.68
N LYS A 124 -1.47 21.26 -7.72
CA LYS A 124 -2.27 21.53 -6.54
C LYS A 124 -2.18 20.29 -5.63
N GLY A 125 -1.44 20.41 -4.54
CA GLY A 125 -1.46 19.42 -3.47
C GLY A 125 -2.88 19.15 -3.01
N GLY A 126 -3.13 17.93 -2.53
CA GLY A 126 -4.43 17.47 -2.08
C GLY A 126 -4.35 17.01 -0.63
N SER A 127 -5.51 16.91 0.01
CA SER A 127 -5.58 16.21 1.29
C SER A 127 -6.79 15.33 1.37
N THR A 128 -6.62 14.18 2.02
CA THR A 128 -7.68 13.19 2.22
C THR A 128 -7.83 12.83 3.68
N TRP A 129 -9.01 12.31 3.98
CA TRP A 129 -9.29 11.58 5.20
C TRP A 129 -9.63 10.15 4.86
N ASP A 130 -9.17 9.25 5.72
CA ASP A 130 -9.62 7.87 5.75
C ASP A 130 -10.23 7.60 7.10
N VAL A 131 -11.27 6.77 7.12
CA VAL A 131 -11.92 6.32 8.34
C VAL A 131 -12.14 4.83 8.21
N GLY A 132 -11.84 4.09 9.27
CA GLY A 132 -11.93 2.64 9.23
C GLY A 132 -12.38 2.03 10.55
N MET A 133 -12.73 0.76 10.45
CA MET A 133 -13.09 -0.11 11.54
C MET A 133 -12.40 -1.45 11.33
N TYR A 134 -11.64 -1.86 12.34
CA TYR A 134 -10.89 -3.11 12.33
C TYR A 134 -11.35 -4.01 13.46
N ALA A 135 -11.52 -5.29 13.18
CA ALA A 135 -11.92 -6.25 14.17
C ALA A 135 -11.25 -7.61 14.02
N VAL A 136 -11.03 -8.26 15.17
CA VAL A 136 -10.44 -9.58 15.31
C VAL A 136 -11.35 -10.42 16.18
N PRO A 137 -12.54 -10.83 15.68
CA PRO A 137 -13.53 -11.55 16.49
C PRO A 137 -12.99 -12.88 17.04
N THR A 138 -12.05 -13.51 16.34
CA THR A 138 -11.39 -14.75 16.76
C THR A 138 -9.91 -14.71 16.40
N LYS A 139 -9.10 -15.61 16.98
CA LYS A 139 -7.67 -15.74 16.63
C LYS A 139 -7.42 -16.19 15.18
N TRP A 140 -8.45 -16.67 14.49
CA TRP A 140 -8.35 -17.19 13.12
C TRP A 140 -9.04 -16.31 12.09
N LEU A 141 -9.67 -15.20 12.48
CA LEU A 141 -10.40 -14.32 11.59
C LEU A 141 -10.20 -12.85 11.97
N SER A 142 -9.87 -12.04 10.97
CA SER A 142 -9.89 -10.58 11.04
C SER A 142 -10.76 -9.99 9.92
N PHE A 143 -11.28 -8.80 10.16
CA PHE A 143 -11.94 -8.01 9.12
C PHE A 143 -11.65 -6.53 9.28
N SER A 144 -11.71 -5.84 8.15
CA SER A 144 -11.55 -4.40 8.03
C SER A 144 -12.63 -3.85 7.10
N LEU A 145 -13.18 -2.70 7.48
CA LEU A 145 -14.09 -1.92 6.65
C LEU A 145 -13.66 -0.45 6.74
N GLY A 146 -13.54 0.20 5.59
CA GLY A 146 -13.00 1.55 5.48
C GLY A 146 -13.71 2.41 4.46
N LEU A 147 -13.58 3.71 4.66
CA LEU A 147 -13.85 4.78 3.72
C LEU A 147 -12.54 5.49 3.46
N ASP A 148 -12.08 5.44 2.23
CA ASP A 148 -10.81 6.03 1.86
C ASP A 148 -11.03 7.26 0.96
N ASP A 149 -10.04 8.15 0.95
CA ASP A 149 -9.98 9.30 0.05
C ASP A 149 -11.15 10.30 0.23
N ILE A 150 -11.70 10.38 1.46
CA ILE A 150 -12.73 11.34 1.83
C ILE A 150 -12.17 12.76 1.69
N GLY A 151 -12.96 13.63 1.05
CA GLY A 151 -12.55 15.00 0.72
C GLY A 151 -12.24 15.19 -0.77
N ASN A 152 -12.16 14.11 -1.55
CA ASN A 152 -11.95 14.11 -3.00
C ASN A 152 -10.73 14.95 -3.41
N PRO A 153 -9.50 14.50 -3.08
CA PRO A 153 -8.31 15.25 -3.42
C PRO A 153 -8.17 15.33 -4.95
N TYR A 154 -7.49 16.37 -5.41
CA TYR A 154 -6.95 16.35 -6.76
C TYR A 154 -5.57 15.72 -6.70
N LEU A 155 -5.33 14.76 -7.59
CA LEU A 155 -4.04 14.15 -7.80
C LEU A 155 -3.73 14.22 -9.30
N LEU A 156 -2.64 14.91 -9.65
CA LEU A 156 -2.26 15.13 -11.04
C LEU A 156 -3.40 15.73 -11.89
N ASP A 157 -4.10 16.74 -11.34
CA ASP A 157 -5.29 17.38 -11.93
C ASP A 157 -6.50 16.45 -12.12
N ALA A 158 -6.39 15.18 -11.78
CA ALA A 158 -7.53 14.26 -11.71
C ALA A 158 -8.14 14.29 -10.31
N ARG A 159 -9.45 14.54 -10.25
CA ARG A 159 -10.20 14.40 -8.99
C ARG A 159 -10.28 12.92 -8.64
N GLN A 160 -9.85 12.56 -7.44
CA GLN A 160 -10.08 11.22 -6.91
C GLN A 160 -11.43 11.16 -6.23
N ASN A 161 -12.14 10.04 -6.42
CA ASN A 161 -13.36 9.77 -5.70
C ASN A 161 -13.03 9.04 -4.41
N PHE A 162 -13.83 9.28 -3.38
CA PHE A 162 -13.77 8.43 -2.20
C PHE A 162 -14.17 6.99 -2.55
N SER A 163 -13.60 6.04 -1.82
CA SER A 163 -13.78 4.61 -2.05
C SER A 163 -14.26 3.90 -0.80
N TYR A 164 -15.06 2.84 -0.97
CA TYR A 164 -15.30 1.88 0.11
C TYR A 164 -14.21 0.81 0.04
N ALA A 165 -13.59 0.50 1.17
CA ALA A 165 -12.62 -0.58 1.30
C ALA A 165 -13.16 -1.66 2.24
N ALA A 166 -12.93 -2.91 1.90
CA ALA A 166 -13.25 -4.05 2.74
C ALA A 166 -12.16 -5.11 2.62
N GLY A 167 -11.81 -5.73 3.73
CA GLY A 167 -10.84 -6.82 3.75
C GLY A 167 -11.13 -7.82 4.86
N PHE A 168 -10.67 -9.05 4.66
CA PHE A 168 -10.67 -10.06 5.72
C PHE A 168 -9.46 -10.96 5.57
N ALA A 169 -9.00 -11.53 6.68
CA ALA A 169 -8.00 -12.59 6.68
C ALA A 169 -8.40 -13.74 7.60
N VAL A 170 -7.95 -14.93 7.21
CA VAL A 170 -8.25 -16.20 7.87
C VAL A 170 -6.96 -16.97 8.10
N ARG A 171 -6.82 -17.58 9.28
CA ARG A 171 -5.77 -18.54 9.64
C ARG A 171 -6.38 -19.93 9.85
N PRO A 172 -6.47 -20.75 8.79
CA PRO A 172 -7.36 -21.93 8.78
C PRO A 172 -7.04 -22.96 9.87
N ILE A 173 -5.77 -23.05 10.28
CA ILE A 173 -5.29 -24.09 11.19
C ILE A 173 -5.30 -23.53 12.61
N ALA A 174 -6.50 -23.40 13.18
CA ALA A 174 -6.74 -22.96 14.56
C ALA A 174 -6.00 -21.68 14.98
N GLY A 175 -5.81 -20.72 14.06
CA GLY A 175 -5.05 -19.49 14.34
C GLY A 175 -3.54 -19.63 14.21
N ALA A 176 -3.03 -20.74 13.68
CA ALA A 176 -1.60 -20.92 13.47
C ALA A 176 -1.08 -19.84 12.49
N PRO A 177 -0.06 -19.07 12.88
CA PRO A 177 0.37 -17.88 12.13
C PRO A 177 1.08 -18.23 10.82
N TRP A 178 1.44 -19.50 10.63
CA TRP A 178 2.24 -19.92 9.48
C TRP A 178 1.48 -20.00 8.16
N LEU A 179 0.16 -19.93 8.17
CA LEU A 179 -0.67 -19.87 6.97
C LEU A 179 -1.76 -18.82 7.16
N THR A 180 -1.70 -17.77 6.35
CA THR A 180 -2.74 -16.74 6.30
C THR A 180 -3.30 -16.62 4.89
N LEU A 181 -4.62 -16.60 4.79
CA LEU A 181 -5.36 -16.35 3.56
C LEU A 181 -6.12 -15.05 3.72
N GLY A 182 -6.11 -14.20 2.72
CA GLY A 182 -6.80 -12.93 2.79
C GLY A 182 -7.50 -12.56 1.50
N ALA A 183 -8.46 -11.66 1.60
CA ALA A 183 -8.98 -10.96 0.45
C ALA A 183 -9.25 -9.50 0.80
N GLN A 184 -9.12 -8.64 -0.21
CA GLN A 184 -9.53 -7.24 -0.12
C GLN A 184 -10.30 -6.83 -1.37
N SER A 185 -11.15 -5.82 -1.20
CA SER A 185 -11.79 -5.16 -2.31
C SER A 185 -11.99 -3.68 -2.04
N ARG A 186 -11.91 -2.90 -3.11
CA ARG A 186 -12.13 -1.46 -3.13
C ARG A 186 -13.16 -1.11 -4.19
N LEU A 187 -14.17 -0.32 -3.81
CA LEU A 187 -15.26 0.12 -4.68
C LEU A 187 -15.22 1.65 -4.80
N ASP A 188 -15.04 2.16 -6.02
CA ASP A 188 -15.16 3.61 -6.29
C ASP A 188 -16.62 4.01 -6.18
N CYS A 189 -16.92 5.00 -5.32
CA CYS A 189 -18.31 5.36 -5.06
C CYS A 189 -19.00 6.07 -6.23
N LYS A 190 -18.25 6.76 -7.10
CA LYS A 190 -18.83 7.50 -8.23
C LYS A 190 -19.12 6.57 -9.39
N GLU A 191 -18.13 5.76 -9.77
CA GLU A 191 -18.25 4.86 -10.91
C GLU A 191 -19.01 3.57 -10.56
N HIS A 192 -19.16 3.26 -9.25
CA HIS A 192 -19.76 2.00 -8.77
C HIS A 192 -19.03 0.76 -9.31
N GLU A 193 -17.74 0.91 -9.60
CA GLU A 193 -16.87 -0.15 -10.11
C GLU A 193 -15.83 -0.56 -9.07
N PHE A 194 -15.56 -1.85 -9.00
CA PHE A 194 -14.46 -2.36 -8.18
C PHE A 194 -13.14 -1.96 -8.81
N THR A 195 -12.45 -1.02 -8.18
CA THR A 195 -11.11 -0.61 -8.60
C THR A 195 -10.06 -1.63 -8.16
N GLU A 196 -10.38 -2.42 -7.13
CA GLU A 196 -9.51 -3.47 -6.64
C GLU A 196 -10.32 -4.66 -6.11
N THR A 197 -9.86 -5.86 -6.46
CA THR A 197 -10.32 -7.10 -5.84
C THR A 197 -9.13 -8.04 -5.83
N ARG A 198 -8.74 -8.54 -4.67
CA ARG A 198 -7.51 -9.29 -4.51
C ARG A 198 -7.68 -10.46 -3.55
N ALA A 199 -6.99 -11.56 -3.84
CA ALA A 199 -6.73 -12.63 -2.89
C ALA A 199 -5.24 -12.65 -2.53
N VAL A 200 -4.93 -12.91 -1.26
CA VAL A 200 -3.56 -13.03 -0.76
C VAL A 200 -3.39 -14.34 -0.01
N VAL A 201 -2.18 -14.88 -0.07
CA VAL A 201 -1.72 -16.03 0.69
C VAL A 201 -0.33 -15.74 1.23
N ASP A 202 -0.07 -16.17 2.45
CA ASP A 202 1.26 -16.21 3.03
C ASP A 202 1.45 -17.51 3.77
N VAL A 203 2.63 -18.08 3.55
CA VAL A 203 3.09 -19.30 4.16
C VAL A 203 4.48 -19.04 4.70
N GLY A 204 4.64 -19.11 6.02
CA GLY A 204 5.92 -18.79 6.63
C GLY A 204 6.05 -19.23 8.06
N SER A 205 7.27 -19.23 8.56
CA SER A 205 7.52 -19.45 9.98
C SER A 205 8.86 -18.85 10.37
N ARG A 206 8.92 -18.28 11.58
CA ARG A 206 10.18 -17.82 12.18
C ARG A 206 10.90 -16.79 11.31
N GLY A 207 10.14 -15.87 10.72
CA GLY A 207 10.69 -14.77 9.92
C GLY A 207 11.09 -15.14 8.49
N ILE A 208 10.74 -16.34 8.00
CA ILE A 208 10.86 -16.70 6.59
C ILE A 208 9.45 -16.93 6.04
N HIS A 209 9.06 -16.13 5.06
CA HIS A 209 7.69 -16.11 4.52
C HIS A 209 7.72 -16.14 3.00
N ALA A 210 6.92 -17.02 2.42
CA ALA A 210 6.60 -17.03 1.00
C ALA A 210 5.16 -16.57 0.84
N TYR A 211 4.95 -15.54 0.05
CA TYR A 211 3.63 -14.95 -0.14
C TYR A 211 3.26 -14.89 -1.62
N GLY A 212 1.95 -14.83 -1.86
CA GLY A 212 1.34 -14.64 -3.16
C GLY A 212 0.15 -13.69 -3.06
N ALA A 213 -0.01 -12.83 -4.05
CA ALA A 213 -1.16 -11.94 -4.16
C ALA A 213 -1.66 -11.95 -5.60
N TYR A 214 -2.95 -12.21 -5.79
CA TYR A 214 -3.60 -12.18 -7.09
C TYR A 214 -4.63 -11.08 -7.14
N ASP A 215 -4.43 -10.11 -8.04
CA ASP A 215 -5.39 -9.06 -8.31
C ASP A 215 -6.28 -9.48 -9.50
N PHE A 216 -7.57 -9.60 -9.24
CA PHE A 216 -8.57 -10.04 -10.22
C PHE A 216 -8.90 -8.97 -11.26
N GLN A 217 -8.73 -7.69 -10.93
CA GLN A 217 -9.02 -6.57 -11.83
C GLN A 217 -7.92 -6.42 -12.88
N THR A 218 -6.67 -6.44 -12.41
CA THR A 218 -5.49 -6.30 -13.26
C THR A 218 -5.02 -7.63 -13.85
N ARG A 219 -5.40 -8.77 -13.25
CA ARG A 219 -4.95 -10.13 -13.61
C ARG A 219 -3.43 -10.31 -13.50
N PHE A 220 -2.90 -9.82 -12.37
CA PHE A 220 -1.50 -10.00 -12.01
C PHE A 220 -1.36 -10.88 -10.78
N LEU A 221 -0.37 -11.76 -10.84
CA LEU A 221 0.08 -12.55 -9.71
C LEU A 221 1.43 -11.99 -9.23
N ALA A 222 1.46 -11.46 -8.02
CA ALA A 222 2.70 -11.19 -7.31
C ALA A 222 3.08 -12.42 -6.48
N VAL A 223 4.33 -12.84 -6.54
CA VAL A 223 4.92 -13.85 -5.65
C VAL A 223 6.19 -13.30 -5.06
N GLY A 224 6.50 -13.67 -3.82
CA GLY A 224 7.75 -13.22 -3.24
C GLY A 224 8.15 -13.92 -1.95
N LEU A 225 9.31 -13.50 -1.48
CA LEU A 225 9.97 -14.00 -0.30
C LEU A 225 10.22 -12.84 0.67
N GLN A 226 10.07 -13.13 1.95
CA GLN A 226 10.34 -12.22 3.04
C GLN A 226 11.24 -12.91 4.07
N LEU A 227 12.26 -12.18 4.50
CA LEU A 227 13.26 -12.62 5.46
C LEU A 227 13.37 -11.59 6.59
N MET A 228 13.38 -12.06 7.84
CA MET A 228 13.55 -11.22 9.02
C MET A 228 14.79 -11.60 9.81
N PHE A 229 15.53 -10.56 10.22
CA PHE A 229 16.75 -10.65 11.01
C PHE A 229 16.68 -9.63 12.15
N GLY A 230 15.99 -9.99 13.24
CA GLY A 230 15.75 -9.08 14.35
C GLY A 230 14.89 -7.89 13.90
N VAL A 231 15.44 -6.68 13.98
CA VAL A 231 14.75 -5.43 13.57
C VAL A 231 14.75 -5.18 12.06
N LEU A 232 15.55 -5.94 11.31
CA LEU A 232 15.66 -5.81 9.85
C LEU A 232 14.74 -6.81 9.17
N GLU A 233 13.98 -6.33 8.20
CA GLU A 233 13.17 -7.12 7.29
C GLU A 233 13.61 -6.81 5.85
N VAL A 234 13.80 -7.86 5.06
CA VAL A 234 14.08 -7.76 3.62
C VAL A 234 13.02 -8.55 2.89
N ARG A 235 12.41 -7.94 1.88
CA ARG A 235 11.40 -8.56 1.06
C ARG A 235 11.70 -8.36 -0.42
N GLN A 236 11.46 -9.40 -1.19
CA GLN A 236 11.60 -9.38 -2.64
C GLN A 236 10.36 -9.98 -3.28
N ALA A 237 9.76 -9.26 -4.22
CA ALA A 237 8.60 -9.70 -4.98
C ALA A 237 8.89 -9.67 -6.49
N LEU A 238 8.22 -10.56 -7.20
CA LEU A 238 8.15 -10.65 -8.65
C LEU A 238 6.68 -10.67 -9.05
N GLU A 239 6.33 -9.84 -10.02
CA GLU A 239 4.99 -9.82 -10.59
C GLU A 239 4.97 -10.49 -11.95
N ILE A 240 3.97 -11.33 -12.16
CA ILE A 240 3.78 -12.13 -13.37
C ILE A 240 2.39 -11.81 -13.90
N ALA A 241 2.32 -11.34 -15.15
CA ALA A 241 1.05 -11.20 -15.86
C ALA A 241 0.45 -12.59 -16.10
N THR A 242 -0.82 -12.80 -15.74
CA THR A 242 -1.48 -14.10 -15.94
C THR A 242 -2.55 -14.05 -17.03
N GLY A 243 -2.65 -12.97 -17.80
CA GLY A 243 -3.58 -12.83 -18.92
C GLY A 243 -3.20 -11.71 -19.88
N ASP A 244 -4.00 -11.54 -20.93
CA ASP A 244 -3.69 -10.68 -22.09
C ASP A 244 -3.77 -9.15 -21.82
N LYS A 245 -4.02 -8.74 -20.58
CA LYS A 245 -4.08 -7.31 -20.24
C LYS A 245 -2.66 -6.85 -19.89
N SER A 246 -2.15 -5.88 -20.67
CA SER A 246 -1.00 -5.08 -20.24
C SER A 246 -1.35 -4.35 -18.95
N ARG A 247 -0.38 -4.22 -18.05
CA ARG A 247 -0.59 -3.49 -16.80
C ARG A 247 -0.95 -2.03 -17.12
N PRO A 248 -2.01 -1.47 -16.52
CA PRO A 248 -2.31 -0.05 -16.70
C PRO A 248 -1.11 0.81 -16.33
N GLY A 249 -0.65 1.66 -17.23
CA GLY A 249 0.49 2.56 -16.98
C GLY A 249 1.87 2.02 -17.39
N THR A 250 1.98 0.78 -17.87
CA THR A 250 3.24 0.25 -18.44
C THR A 250 2.93 -0.33 -19.81
N ASN A 251 3.47 0.25 -20.88
CA ASN A 251 3.17 -0.15 -22.25
C ASN A 251 3.72 -1.54 -22.65
N ARG A 252 4.02 -2.44 -21.70
CA ARG A 252 4.62 -3.77 -21.92
C ARG A 252 4.20 -4.83 -20.90
N GLU A 253 4.30 -6.09 -21.32
CA GLU A 253 4.16 -7.34 -20.55
C GLU A 253 5.36 -7.62 -19.62
N GLU A 254 6.05 -6.60 -19.11
CA GLU A 254 7.32 -6.80 -18.41
C GLU A 254 7.13 -7.24 -16.95
N LEU A 255 7.96 -8.21 -16.55
CA LEU A 255 8.11 -8.66 -15.16
C LEU A 255 8.57 -7.47 -14.31
N ALA A 256 7.73 -7.02 -13.39
CA ALA A 256 8.11 -6.07 -12.38
C ALA A 256 8.75 -6.79 -11.19
N SER A 257 9.80 -6.20 -10.63
CA SER A 257 10.35 -6.65 -9.35
C SER A 257 10.44 -5.49 -8.37
N ALA A 258 10.23 -5.81 -7.11
CA ALA A 258 10.30 -4.86 -6.02
C ALA A 258 11.13 -5.44 -4.88
N THR A 259 12.02 -4.63 -4.32
CA THR A 259 12.79 -4.95 -3.13
C THR A 259 12.44 -3.94 -2.05
N VAL A 260 11.99 -4.43 -0.90
CA VAL A 260 11.66 -3.60 0.27
C VAL A 260 12.62 -3.98 1.40
N VAL A 261 13.22 -2.97 1.99
CA VAL A 261 14.04 -3.05 3.19
C VAL A 261 13.35 -2.25 4.28
N THR A 262 12.98 -2.92 5.36
CA THR A 262 12.31 -2.28 6.50
C THR A 262 13.12 -2.48 7.77
N PHE A 263 13.31 -1.41 8.53
CA PHE A 263 13.79 -1.43 9.90
C PHE A 263 12.62 -1.14 10.84
N ARG A 264 12.35 -2.02 11.80
CA ARG A 264 11.24 -1.83 12.75
C ARG A 264 11.62 -2.16 14.17
N SER A 265 11.08 -1.39 15.12
CA SER A 265 11.36 -1.59 16.54
C SER A 265 10.72 -2.86 17.10
N ASN A 266 9.57 -3.27 16.54
CA ASN A 266 8.86 -4.50 16.91
C ASN A 266 8.66 -5.34 15.65
N PRO A 267 9.37 -6.46 15.50
CA PRO A 267 9.16 -7.38 14.39
C PRO A 267 7.74 -7.93 14.42
N SER A 268 7.09 -7.91 13.26
CA SER A 268 5.80 -8.53 13.00
C SER A 268 5.98 -9.33 11.72
N GLU A 269 5.45 -10.56 11.65
CA GLU A 269 5.19 -11.26 10.37
C GLU A 269 4.41 -10.29 9.46
N SER A 270 4.52 -10.33 8.13
CA SER A 270 3.78 -9.37 7.30
C SER A 270 3.31 -9.99 6.00
N LEU A 271 2.03 -9.86 5.69
CA LEU A 271 1.49 -10.02 4.34
C LEU A 271 1.91 -8.78 3.52
N GLY A 272 2.63 -8.93 2.41
CA GLY A 272 2.93 -7.79 1.54
C GLY A 272 1.85 -7.58 0.48
N ASP A 273 1.33 -6.35 0.34
CA ASP A 273 0.62 -5.86 -0.84
C ASP A 273 1.63 -5.09 -1.73
N TRP A 274 1.97 -5.67 -2.87
CA TRP A 274 3.05 -5.17 -3.75
C TRP A 274 2.56 -4.35 -4.93
N VAL A 275 1.33 -4.59 -5.40
CA VAL A 275 0.72 -3.83 -6.50
C VAL A 275 0.45 -2.38 -6.07
N ASN A 276 0.17 -2.17 -4.77
CA ASN A 276 -0.05 -0.84 -4.17
C ASN A 276 0.98 -0.49 -3.08
N GLY A 277 1.94 -1.37 -2.81
CA GLY A 277 2.99 -1.17 -1.81
C GLY A 277 2.52 -1.17 -0.33
N ALA A 278 1.29 -1.58 -0.01
CA ALA A 278 0.89 -1.69 1.38
C ALA A 278 1.64 -2.86 2.08
N THR A 279 2.12 -2.65 3.29
CA THR A 279 2.64 -3.75 4.14
C THR A 279 1.57 -4.06 5.16
N VAL A 280 1.05 -5.27 5.13
CA VAL A 280 0.04 -5.76 6.06
C VAL A 280 0.75 -6.57 7.13
N GLU A 281 0.61 -6.25 8.40
CA GLU A 281 1.34 -6.93 9.47
C GLU A 281 0.60 -8.18 10.00
N LEU A 282 1.33 -9.05 10.70
CA LEU A 282 0.95 -10.22 11.47
C LEU A 282 1.72 -10.11 12.78
N ALA A 283 1.03 -9.85 13.90
CA ALA A 283 1.72 -9.76 15.19
C ALA A 283 2.27 -11.14 15.59
N LEU A 284 3.56 -11.21 15.90
CA LEU A 284 4.25 -12.45 16.32
C LEU A 284 3.92 -12.92 17.74
N ASN A 285 3.09 -12.19 18.48
CA ASN A 285 2.86 -12.45 19.89
C ASN A 285 1.59 -13.29 20.10
N GLY A 286 1.81 -14.60 20.24
CA GLY A 286 1.02 -15.41 21.14
C GLY A 286 1.66 -15.37 22.53
N ASP A 287 1.28 -14.37 23.33
CA ASP A 287 1.27 -14.41 24.80
C ASP A 287 -0.09 -13.85 25.25
#